data_AF-A0A7S1DM75-F1
#
_entry.id   AF-A0A7S1DM75-F1
#
_cell.length_a   1.000
_cell.length_b   1.000
_cell.length_c   1.000
_cell.angle_alpha   90.00
_cell.angle_beta   90.00
_cell.angle_gamma   90.00
#
_symmetry.space_group_name_H-M   'P 1'
#
loop_
_entity.id
_entity.type
_entity.pdbx_description
1 polymer ?
#
loop_
_entity_poly.entity_id
_entity_poly.type
_entity_poly.pdbx_seq_one_letter_code
_entity_poly.pdbx_strand_id
1 'polypeptide(L)'
;LERATKGERATMTDRPPLDSPTSQGNSSPHSPLPARCGREKQRYDKAGVRLTAGCVVLRGDEVLMISSSKDPDKFIIPKGGWENDETVEEAAMRETLEEAGVKVSLGAMLGWFDCD
;
A
#
# COMPACT_ATOMS: atom_id res chain seq x y z
N LEU A 1 -11.40 35.04 -58.73
CA LEU A 1 -12.13 34.73 -57.48
C LEU A 1 -11.12 34.33 -56.42
N GLU A 2 -11.24 34.99 -55.27
CA GLU A 2 -10.54 34.87 -53.96
C GLU A 2 -10.16 33.43 -53.53
N ARG A 3 -9.25 33.11 -52.61
CA ARG A 3 -8.26 33.75 -51.70
C ARG A 3 -7.54 32.55 -51.02
N ALA A 4 -6.26 32.65 -50.65
CA ALA A 4 -5.66 32.00 -49.46
C ALA A 4 -4.14 32.33 -49.40
N THR A 5 -3.72 33.30 -48.59
CA THR A 5 -3.15 33.23 -47.22
C THR A 5 -1.62 33.24 -47.16
N LYS A 6 -1.13 33.99 -46.16
CA LYS A 6 0.16 34.65 -45.97
C LYS A 6 1.01 33.91 -44.93
N GLY A 7 2.33 34.03 -45.06
CA GLY A 7 3.31 34.06 -43.95
C GLY A 7 3.67 32.69 -43.34
N GLU A 8 4.84 32.47 -42.76
CA GLU A 8 5.97 33.37 -42.49
C GLU A 8 7.23 32.53 -42.22
N ARG A 9 8.34 33.25 -42.06
CA ARG A 9 9.73 32.91 -42.37
C ARG A 9 10.43 32.11 -41.26
N ALA A 10 11.23 31.12 -41.66
CA ALA A 10 12.18 30.41 -40.79
C ALA A 10 13.42 31.26 -40.48
N THR A 11 13.93 31.18 -39.25
CA THR A 11 15.32 31.53 -38.92
C THR A 11 16.00 30.35 -38.25
N MET A 12 17.05 29.85 -38.90
CA MET A 12 18.00 28.88 -38.37
C MET A 12 19.05 29.60 -37.51
N THR A 13 19.38 29.04 -36.35
CA THR A 13 20.72 29.12 -35.73
C THR A 13 21.06 27.74 -35.14
N ASP A 14 22.36 27.43 -35.10
CA ASP A 14 22.98 26.13 -35.34
C ASP A 14 23.64 25.50 -34.07
N ARG A 15 23.65 24.14 -34.01
CA ARG A 15 24.50 23.13 -33.29
C ARG A 15 24.58 22.86 -31.73
N PRO A 16 24.94 21.58 -31.32
CA PRO A 16 24.73 20.89 -29.99
C PRO A 16 26.06 20.52 -29.23
N PRO A 17 26.23 19.50 -28.31
CA PRO A 17 25.41 18.80 -27.26
C PRO A 17 26.12 18.75 -25.84
N LEU A 18 25.68 17.83 -24.93
CA LEU A 18 26.16 17.45 -23.56
C LEU A 18 25.50 18.24 -22.41
N ASP A 19 24.98 17.66 -21.32
CA ASP A 19 25.34 16.43 -20.62
C ASP A 19 24.11 15.81 -19.92
N SER A 20 24.15 14.50 -19.67
CA SER A 20 23.12 13.75 -18.92
C SER A 20 23.31 13.97 -17.41
N PRO A 21 22.26 13.80 -16.59
CA PRO A 21 22.51 13.14 -15.32
C PRO A 21 21.69 11.85 -15.22
N THR A 22 22.42 10.75 -15.36
CA THR A 22 22.15 9.48 -14.71
C THR A 22 22.00 9.71 -13.21
N SER A 23 20.80 9.55 -12.65
CA SER A 23 20.65 9.23 -11.23
C SER A 23 20.35 7.74 -11.11
N GLN A 24 21.43 6.95 -11.04
CA GLN A 24 21.38 5.67 -10.34
C GLN A 24 21.05 5.95 -8.88
N GLY A 25 19.79 5.73 -8.51
CA GLY A 25 19.35 5.61 -7.13
C GLY A 25 19.05 4.16 -6.81
N ASN A 26 20.07 3.42 -6.41
CA ASN A 26 19.90 2.12 -5.75
C ASN A 26 19.11 2.34 -4.44
N SER A 27 17.87 1.85 -4.35
CA SER A 27 17.21 1.68 -3.05
C SER A 27 16.11 0.61 -3.10
N SER A 28 16.46 -0.58 -2.66
CA SER A 28 15.62 -1.34 -1.73
C SER A 28 16.42 -1.37 -0.42
N PRO A 29 15.78 -1.19 0.74
CA PRO A 29 14.66 -2.01 1.17
C PRO A 29 13.37 -1.21 1.34
N HIS A 30 12.25 -1.87 1.08
CA HIS A 30 10.87 -1.45 1.32
C HIS A 30 10.73 -0.34 2.38
N SER A 31 10.46 0.89 1.95
CA SER A 31 9.80 1.85 2.83
C SER A 31 8.43 1.25 3.20
N PRO A 32 8.03 1.22 4.48
CA PRO A 32 6.65 0.90 4.82
C PRO A 32 5.77 1.84 4.02
N LEU A 33 4.87 1.29 3.21
CA LEU A 33 3.93 2.10 2.47
C LEU A 33 3.15 2.92 3.51
N PRO A 34 2.87 4.21 3.25
CA PRO A 34 2.13 5.01 4.20
C PRO A 34 0.78 4.33 4.45
N ALA A 35 0.58 3.88 5.69
CA ALA A 35 -0.68 3.35 6.14
C ALA A 35 -1.77 4.38 5.86
N ARG A 36 -2.98 3.91 5.50
CA ARG A 36 -4.11 4.81 5.30
C ARG A 36 -4.39 5.59 6.58
N CYS A 37 -3.96 6.85 6.61
CA CYS A 37 -4.20 7.73 7.75
C CYS A 37 -5.63 8.27 7.67
N GLY A 38 -6.54 7.71 8.47
CA GLY A 38 -7.91 8.21 8.61
C GLY A 38 -8.88 7.17 9.17
N ARG A 39 -9.92 7.62 9.89
CA ARG A 39 -11.00 6.74 10.39
C ARG A 39 -12.25 6.75 9.51
N GLU A 40 -12.20 7.46 8.38
CA GLU A 40 -13.40 7.87 7.63
C GLU A 40 -14.06 6.71 6.87
N LYS A 41 -13.28 5.68 6.52
CA LYS A 41 -13.76 4.50 5.79
C LYS A 41 -13.83 3.23 6.64
N GLN A 42 -13.59 3.34 7.94
CA GLN A 42 -13.57 2.18 8.84
C GLN A 42 -14.94 1.50 8.89
N ARG A 43 -14.95 0.17 8.85
CA ARG A 43 -16.16 -0.63 8.94
C ARG A 43 -16.47 -0.99 10.39
N TYR A 44 -17.76 -0.94 10.73
CA TYR A 44 -18.27 -1.30 12.05
C TYR A 44 -19.39 -2.33 11.91
N ASP A 45 -19.52 -3.21 12.90
CA ASP A 45 -20.66 -4.12 13.00
C ASP A 45 -21.93 -3.41 13.52
N LYS A 46 -22.99 -4.18 13.75
CA LYS A 46 -24.27 -3.65 14.27
C LYS A 46 -24.17 -3.16 15.71
N ALA A 47 -23.18 -3.59 16.47
CA ALA A 47 -22.92 -3.18 17.84
C ALA A 47 -21.99 -1.95 17.92
N GLY A 48 -21.47 -1.47 16.77
CA GLY A 48 -20.53 -0.36 16.71
C GLY A 48 -19.09 -0.77 16.99
N VAL A 49 -18.76 -2.06 16.93
CA VAL A 49 -17.40 -2.59 17.09
C VAL A 49 -16.67 -2.46 15.76
N ARG A 50 -15.43 -1.93 15.81
CA ARG A 50 -14.58 -1.74 14.62
C ARG A 50 -14.13 -3.10 14.10
N LEU A 51 -14.43 -3.38 12.83
CA LEU A 51 -13.99 -4.62 12.19
C LEU A 51 -12.52 -4.51 11.79
N THR A 52 -11.78 -5.58 12.05
CA THR A 52 -10.36 -5.69 11.69
C THR A 52 -10.11 -6.93 10.85
N ALA A 53 -9.15 -6.83 9.94
CA ALA A 53 -8.68 -7.93 9.11
C ALA A 53 -7.17 -8.12 9.28
N GLY A 54 -6.68 -9.35 9.12
CA GLY A 54 -5.27 -9.70 9.27
C GLY A 54 -4.99 -11.10 8.77
N CYS A 55 -3.71 -11.47 8.70
CA CYS A 55 -3.27 -12.78 8.19
C CYS A 55 -2.48 -13.55 9.25
N VAL A 56 -2.80 -14.84 9.42
CA VAL A 56 -1.87 -15.79 10.05
C VAL A 56 -0.88 -16.24 8.98
N VAL A 57 0.31 -15.65 8.98
CA VAL A 57 1.34 -15.93 7.96
C VAL A 57 2.20 -17.09 8.42
N LEU A 58 2.28 -18.13 7.57
CA LEU A 58 3.04 -19.36 7.85
C LEU A 58 4.30 -19.45 7.00
N ARG A 59 5.38 -19.95 7.60
CA ARG A 59 6.60 -20.38 6.91
C ARG A 59 7.01 -21.75 7.46
N GLY A 60 6.53 -22.82 6.83
CA GLY A 60 6.63 -24.16 7.43
C GLY A 60 5.80 -24.21 8.71
N ASP A 61 6.45 -24.52 9.84
CA ASP A 61 5.82 -24.60 11.17
C ASP A 61 5.93 -23.28 11.97
N GLU A 62 6.48 -22.22 11.37
CA GLU A 62 6.66 -20.91 12.00
C GLU A 62 5.50 -19.94 11.68
N VAL A 63 5.08 -19.16 12.67
CA VAL A 63 4.07 -18.10 12.52
C VAL A 63 4.72 -16.73 12.66
N LEU A 64 4.41 -15.81 11.73
CA LEU A 64 4.84 -14.43 11.82
C LEU A 64 4.01 -13.65 12.86
N MET A 65 4.70 -12.99 13.78
CA MET A 65 4.11 -12.04 14.72
C MET A 65 4.92 -10.74 14.72
N ILE A 66 4.27 -9.64 15.09
CA ILE A 66 4.89 -8.32 15.26
C ILE A 66 4.74 -7.88 16.72
N SER A 67 5.61 -6.98 17.19
CA SER A 67 5.44 -6.37 18.51
C SER A 67 4.26 -5.39 18.49
N SER A 68 3.49 -5.35 19.58
CA SER A 68 2.35 -4.43 19.66
C SER A 68 2.84 -2.99 19.79
N SER A 69 2.23 -2.08 19.02
CA SER A 69 2.51 -0.65 19.17
C SER A 69 2.08 -0.07 20.53
N LYS A 70 1.17 -0.76 21.25
CA LYS A 70 0.71 -0.34 22.59
C LYS A 70 1.58 -0.89 23.71
N ASP A 71 2.16 -2.06 23.50
CA ASP A 71 2.89 -2.82 24.51
C ASP A 71 3.98 -3.65 23.82
N PRO A 72 5.22 -3.16 23.76
CA PRO A 72 6.31 -3.82 23.03
C PRO A 72 6.63 -5.25 23.49
N ASP A 73 6.25 -5.62 24.72
CA ASP A 73 6.48 -6.96 25.28
C ASP A 73 5.42 -7.98 24.82
N LYS A 74 4.38 -7.53 24.11
CA LYS A 74 3.33 -8.38 23.55
C LYS A 74 3.49 -8.55 22.05
N PHE A 75 3.33 -9.79 21.61
CA PHE A 75 3.26 -10.13 20.19
C PHE A 75 1.82 -10.20 19.73
N ILE A 76 1.57 -9.66 18.53
CA ILE A 76 0.28 -9.70 17.86
C ILE A 76 0.44 -10.21 16.43
N ILE A 77 -0.63 -10.76 15.88
CA ILE A 77 -0.74 -11.04 14.45
C ILE A 77 -0.85 -9.71 13.70
N PRO A 78 -0.19 -9.56 12.54
CA PRO A 78 -0.37 -8.38 11.70
C PRO A 78 -1.84 -8.24 11.29
N LYS A 79 -2.48 -7.16 11.73
CA LYS A 79 -3.91 -6.89 11.53
C LYS A 79 -4.21 -5.41 11.71
N GLY A 80 -5.21 -4.92 10.99
CA GLY A 80 -5.68 -3.57 11.15
C GLY A 80 -7.12 -3.37 10.69
N GLY A 81 -7.50 -2.13 10.44
CA GLY A 81 -8.90 -1.77 10.19
C GLY A 81 -9.37 -2.27 8.84
N TRP A 82 -10.54 -2.90 8.77
CA TRP A 82 -11.19 -3.21 7.51
C TRP A 82 -11.97 -1.99 7.01
N GLU A 83 -11.66 -1.52 5.80
CA GLU A 83 -12.35 -0.38 5.19
C GLU A 83 -13.53 -0.80 4.27
N ASN A 84 -14.45 0.14 4.02
CA ASN A 84 -15.65 -0.10 3.20
C ASN A 84 -15.38 -0.18 1.69
N ASP A 85 -14.20 0.25 1.22
CA ASP A 85 -13.81 0.25 -0.19
C ASP A 85 -12.90 -0.93 -0.58
N GLU A 86 -12.81 -1.95 0.28
CA GLU A 86 -12.00 -3.16 0.06
C GLU A 86 -12.71 -4.43 0.57
N THR A 87 -12.31 -5.58 0.01
CA THR A 87 -12.66 -6.90 0.54
C THR A 87 -11.89 -7.21 1.82
N VAL A 88 -12.35 -8.20 2.60
CA VAL A 88 -11.63 -8.60 3.83
C VAL A 88 -10.26 -9.20 3.49
N GLU A 89 -10.15 -9.86 2.34
CA GLU A 89 -8.91 -10.37 1.77
C GLU A 89 -7.93 -9.25 1.43
N GLU A 90 -8.37 -8.23 0.70
CA GLU A 90 -7.55 -7.07 0.35
C GLU A 90 -7.08 -6.32 1.60
N ALA A 91 -7.98 -6.13 2.57
CA ALA A 91 -7.63 -5.53 3.86
C ALA A 91 -6.56 -6.34 4.58
N ALA A 92 -6.73 -7.66 4.69
CA ALA A 92 -5.78 -8.54 5.37
C ALA A 92 -4.39 -8.52 4.70
N MET A 93 -4.32 -8.51 3.37
CA MET A 93 -3.07 -8.40 2.62
C MET A 93 -2.40 -7.04 2.80
N ARG A 94 -3.18 -5.96 2.73
CA ARG A 94 -2.71 -4.59 2.92
C ARG A 94 -2.11 -4.41 4.31
N GLU A 95 -2.85 -4.79 5.35
CA GLU A 95 -2.41 -4.67 6.75
C GLU A 95 -1.15 -5.50 7.02
N THR A 96 -1.06 -6.71 6.45
CA THR A 96 0.15 -7.55 6.58
C THR A 96 1.37 -6.91 5.92
N LEU A 97 1.18 -6.26 4.78
CA LEU A 97 2.25 -5.54 4.10
C LEU A 97 2.66 -4.28 4.87
N GLU A 98 1.70 -3.53 5.40
CA GLU A 98 1.94 -2.28 6.15
C GLU A 98 2.62 -2.53 7.49
N GLU A 99 2.16 -3.51 8.28
CA GLU A 99 2.67 -3.75 9.62
C GLU A 99 3.92 -4.65 9.65
N ALA A 100 4.00 -5.65 8.76
CA ALA A 100 5.10 -6.63 8.76
C ALA A 100 6.04 -6.53 7.57
N GLY A 101 5.70 -5.74 6.53
CA GLY A 101 6.52 -5.62 5.32
C GLY A 101 6.52 -6.86 4.43
N VAL A 102 5.54 -7.77 4.60
CA VAL A 102 5.48 -9.06 3.91
C VAL A 102 4.32 -9.09 2.92
N LYS A 103 4.61 -9.46 1.66
CA LYS A 103 3.59 -9.81 0.68
C LYS A 103 3.18 -11.26 0.86
N VAL A 104 1.89 -11.51 0.99
CA VAL A 104 1.33 -12.84 1.25
C VAL A 104 0.45 -13.32 0.10
N SER A 105 0.29 -14.64 -0.02
CA SER A 105 -0.74 -15.26 -0.84
C SER A 105 -1.78 -15.85 0.11
N LEU A 106 -3.04 -15.46 -0.06
CA LEU A 106 -4.11 -15.88 0.86
C LEU A 106 -4.50 -17.34 0.61
N GLY A 107 -4.65 -18.07 1.72
CA GLY A 107 -5.28 -19.37 1.75
C GLY A 107 -6.77 -19.26 2.09
N ALA A 108 -7.29 -20.29 2.79
CA ALA A 108 -8.67 -20.28 3.26
C ALA A 108 -8.88 -19.27 4.41
N MET A 109 -10.09 -18.72 4.50
CA MET A 109 -10.54 -17.92 5.63
C MET A 109 -10.63 -18.80 6.89
N LEU A 110 -9.93 -18.40 7.96
CA LEU A 110 -9.93 -19.15 9.23
C LEU A 110 -11.22 -18.95 10.02
N GLY A 111 -11.80 -17.75 9.99
CA GLY A 111 -13.06 -17.44 10.66
C GLY A 111 -13.16 -15.98 11.11
N TRP A 112 -14.27 -15.67 11.78
CA TRP A 112 -14.49 -14.43 12.50
C TRP A 112 -14.17 -14.64 13.97
N PHE A 113 -13.40 -13.72 14.56
CA PHE A 113 -12.96 -13.79 15.95
C PHE A 113 -13.41 -12.52 16.66
N ASP A 114 -14.20 -12.70 17.71
CA ASP A 114 -14.63 -11.62 18.58
C ASP A 114 -13.57 -11.38 19.66
N CYS A 115 -13.40 -10.12 20.04
CA CYS A 115 -12.60 -9.73 21.20
C CYS A 115 -13.55 -9.58 22.41
N ASP A 116 -13.75 -10.67 23.14
CA ASP A 116 -14.43 -10.68 24.45
C ASP A 116 -13.65 -9.84 25.50
#